data_AF-A0A9N8YSL6-F1
#
_entry.id   AF-A0A9N8YSL6-F1
#
_cell.length_a   1.000
_cell.length_b   1.000
_cell.length_c   1.000
_cell.angle_alpha   90.00
_cell.angle_beta   90.00
_cell.angle_gamma   90.00
#
_symmetry.space_group_name_H-M   'P 1'
#
loop_
_entity.id
_entity.type
_entity.pdbx_description
1 polymer ?
#
loop_
_entity_poly.entity_id
_entity_poly.type
_entity_poly.pdbx_seq_one_letter_code
_entity_poly.pdbx_strand_id
1 'polypeptide(L)'
;MLNFILGNKKKINKFSILEPNNFTFIKIFRILLPPSLPFNNYFPRTFSNSKVLLLSKKQVNSDISKTIKNKLNDKRYLGLNKIKIPEEVPEILEKNKKFYLENYKNKINYELLEDFPEWLKGLGLKPLFPYFEGKKWQDIIELKWQDLEKMGIHNKFIRFRLVKNFWRVKLDQGITLPLKGLKKNIDNEEIEEIEEIEGNVNMRKMQKELIKVDLGFLEEYWLHSIGLKYGIFYPYFQSKKWYEMMELSSSEILSLGIVHNEMRKKMSKAFKIYKFAVQ
;
A
#
# COMPACT_ATOMS: atom_id res chain seq x y z
N MET A 1 -72.63 -4.28 -12.10
CA MET A 1 -72.67 -3.25 -13.17
C MET A 1 -71.69 -2.15 -12.79
N LEU A 2 -70.54 -2.07 -13.47
CA LEU A 2 -69.54 -1.01 -13.30
C LEU A 2 -69.07 -0.60 -14.69
N ASN A 3 -69.37 0.65 -15.07
CA ASN A 3 -69.02 1.25 -16.36
C ASN A 3 -67.68 2.00 -16.27
N PHE A 4 -66.86 1.78 -17.30
CA PHE A 4 -65.64 2.50 -17.64
C PHE A 4 -65.94 3.85 -18.31
N ILE A 5 -65.21 4.92 -17.97
CA ILE A 5 -65.05 6.11 -18.83
C ILE A 5 -63.58 6.55 -18.84
N LEU A 6 -63.03 6.66 -20.06
CA LEU A 6 -61.69 7.11 -20.44
C LEU A 6 -61.58 8.65 -20.47
N GLY A 7 -60.41 9.19 -20.11
CA GLY A 7 -60.05 10.60 -20.28
C GLY A 7 -58.66 10.78 -20.90
N ASN A 8 -58.60 11.52 -22.02
CA ASN A 8 -57.49 11.65 -22.96
C ASN A 8 -56.58 12.89 -22.74
N LYS A 9 -55.28 12.70 -23.01
CA LYS A 9 -54.25 13.55 -23.66
C LYS A 9 -54.29 15.10 -23.57
N LYS A 10 -53.12 15.69 -23.25
CA LYS A 10 -52.69 17.02 -23.78
C LYS A 10 -51.24 17.01 -24.27
N LYS A 11 -51.05 17.70 -25.40
CA LYS A 11 -49.84 17.83 -26.24
C LYS A 11 -48.82 18.83 -25.66
N ILE A 12 -47.54 18.58 -25.89
CA ILE A 12 -46.42 19.51 -25.63
C ILE A 12 -46.02 20.18 -26.95
N ASN A 13 -45.88 21.51 -26.95
CA ASN A 13 -45.37 22.32 -28.06
C ASN A 13 -43.88 22.64 -27.90
N LYS A 14 -43.18 22.66 -29.04
CA LYS A 14 -41.81 23.13 -29.26
C LYS A 14 -41.68 24.64 -29.06
N PHE A 15 -40.55 25.12 -28.52
CA PHE A 15 -39.94 26.39 -28.90
C PHE A 15 -38.41 26.29 -28.84
N SER A 16 -37.78 26.85 -29.88
CA SER A 16 -36.36 27.02 -30.14
C SER A 16 -35.88 28.40 -29.67
N ILE A 17 -34.68 28.52 -29.09
CA ILE A 17 -33.97 29.80 -28.93
C ILE A 17 -32.46 29.59 -29.14
N LEU A 18 -31.89 30.56 -29.87
CA LEU A 18 -30.50 30.73 -30.33
C LEU A 18 -29.50 31.10 -29.21
N GLU A 19 -28.23 30.80 -29.47
CA GLU A 19 -26.98 31.36 -28.89
C GLU A 19 -26.90 32.91 -29.00
N PRO A 20 -26.06 33.69 -28.24
CA PRO A 20 -24.58 33.52 -28.21
C PRO A 20 -23.73 34.10 -27.03
N ASN A 21 -22.43 33.77 -27.08
CA ASN A 21 -21.21 34.54 -26.75
C ASN A 21 -20.82 34.95 -25.31
N ASN A 22 -19.57 34.56 -24.97
CA ASN A 22 -18.49 35.28 -24.28
C ASN A 22 -18.84 36.51 -23.42
N PHE A 23 -18.43 36.51 -22.14
CA PHE A 23 -17.57 37.56 -21.56
C PHE A 23 -17.11 37.23 -20.12
N THR A 24 -15.82 37.40 -19.88
CA THR A 24 -15.13 37.53 -18.59
C THR A 24 -15.64 38.72 -17.79
N PHE A 25 -15.87 38.56 -16.47
CA PHE A 25 -15.81 39.69 -15.53
C PHE A 25 -15.23 39.29 -14.17
N ILE A 26 -14.24 40.08 -13.79
CA ILE A 26 -13.56 40.21 -12.49
C ILE A 26 -14.59 40.53 -11.41
N LYS A 27 -14.53 39.84 -10.26
CA LYS A 27 -15.28 40.22 -9.07
C LYS A 27 -14.34 40.52 -7.91
N ILE A 28 -14.14 41.81 -7.69
CA ILE A 28 -13.67 42.40 -6.44
C ILE A 28 -14.84 42.33 -5.46
N PHE A 29 -14.65 41.61 -4.34
CA PHE A 29 -15.27 41.92 -3.06
C PHE A 29 -14.36 41.40 -1.95
N ARG A 30 -13.53 42.31 -1.41
CA ARG A 30 -12.97 42.23 -0.06
C ARG A 30 -13.82 43.15 0.80
N ILE A 31 -14.33 42.65 1.93
CA ILE A 31 -14.37 43.31 3.25
C ILE A 31 -15.14 42.37 4.21
N LEU A 32 -14.52 42.15 5.38
CA LEU A 32 -14.93 41.35 6.55
C LEU A 32 -14.80 39.83 6.43
N LEU A 33 -13.63 39.31 6.82
CA LEU A 33 -13.41 38.12 7.69
C LEU A 33 -11.88 37.99 7.96
N PRO A 34 -11.46 37.43 9.13
CA PRO A 34 -10.08 37.45 9.65
C PRO A 34 -9.11 36.60 8.82
N PRO A 35 -7.76 36.76 8.98
CA PRO A 35 -6.79 36.22 8.04
C PRO A 35 -6.86 34.69 7.96
N SER A 36 -7.32 34.18 6.81
CA SER A 36 -7.06 32.81 6.41
C SER A 36 -5.55 32.65 6.19
N LEU A 37 -4.99 31.68 6.91
CA LEU A 37 -3.63 31.17 6.81
C LEU A 37 -3.16 31.04 5.34
N PRO A 38 -1.86 31.22 5.07
CA PRO A 38 -1.34 31.18 3.71
C PRO A 38 -1.64 29.84 3.06
N PHE A 39 -2.43 29.88 1.98
CA PHE A 39 -2.49 28.82 0.98
C PHE A 39 -1.09 28.66 0.39
N ASN A 40 -0.34 27.75 1.00
CA ASN A 40 0.92 27.31 0.45
C ASN A 40 0.59 26.34 -0.68
N ASN A 41 0.72 26.84 -1.91
CA ASN A 41 0.79 26.04 -3.13
C ASN A 41 2.00 25.10 -3.05
N TYR A 42 1.83 23.97 -2.38
CA TYR A 42 2.74 22.85 -2.49
C TYR A 42 1.92 21.65 -2.98
N PHE A 43 2.01 21.44 -4.28
CA PHE A 43 1.65 20.16 -4.90
C PHE A 43 2.25 19.03 -4.05
N PRO A 44 1.44 18.12 -3.51
CA PRO A 44 1.97 16.97 -2.81
C PRO A 44 2.70 16.10 -3.83
N ARG A 45 4.03 16.04 -3.72
CA ARG A 45 4.88 15.02 -4.33
C ARG A 45 4.69 13.69 -3.58
N THR A 46 3.43 13.28 -3.41
CA THR A 46 3.13 11.88 -3.14
C THR A 46 3.75 11.10 -4.29
N PHE A 47 4.35 9.95 -4.00
CA PHE A 47 4.62 8.94 -5.01
C PHE A 47 3.27 8.42 -5.56
N SER A 48 2.59 9.24 -6.36
CA SER A 48 2.10 8.77 -7.64
C SER A 48 3.28 8.09 -8.30
N ASN A 49 3.19 6.77 -8.43
CA ASN A 49 4.16 5.87 -9.05
C ASN A 49 5.09 5.09 -8.09
N SER A 50 4.54 4.19 -7.29
CA SER A 50 4.74 2.79 -7.68
C SER A 50 3.98 2.58 -8.99
N LYS A 51 4.58 3.02 -10.10
CA LYS A 51 4.25 2.48 -11.42
C LYS A 51 4.84 1.08 -11.37
N VAL A 52 4.17 0.19 -10.63
CA VAL A 52 3.89 -1.08 -11.23
C VAL A 52 3.31 -0.69 -12.58
N LEU A 53 4.05 -0.97 -13.65
CA LEU A 53 3.61 -0.78 -15.02
C LEU A 53 2.48 -1.80 -15.24
N LEU A 54 1.36 -1.57 -14.56
CA LEU A 54 0.07 -2.14 -14.83
C LEU A 54 -0.33 -1.53 -16.15
N LEU A 55 0.01 -2.23 -17.23
CA LEU A 55 -0.48 -1.96 -18.57
C LEU A 55 -2.00 -2.23 -18.61
N SER A 56 -2.79 -1.49 -17.83
CA SER A 56 -4.23 -1.45 -18.02
C SER A 56 -4.50 -0.60 -19.26
N LYS A 57 -5.26 -1.15 -20.22
CA LYS A 57 -5.57 -0.52 -21.51
C LYS A 57 -6.43 0.75 -21.41
N LYS A 58 -6.72 1.29 -20.22
CA LYS A 58 -7.60 2.45 -20.06
C LYS A 58 -6.81 3.76 -20.07
N GLN A 59 -7.19 4.60 -21.04
CA GLN A 59 -6.81 6.00 -21.32
C GLN A 59 -5.88 6.64 -20.26
N VAL A 60 -4.58 6.52 -20.50
CA VAL A 60 -3.55 7.24 -19.77
C VAL A 60 -3.45 8.66 -20.35
N ASN A 61 -3.50 9.65 -19.46
CA ASN A 61 -3.33 11.08 -19.75
C ASN A 61 -2.12 11.32 -20.68
N SER A 62 -2.27 12.16 -21.72
CA SER A 62 -1.31 12.27 -22.85
C SER A 62 0.11 12.64 -22.42
N ASP A 63 0.25 13.42 -21.36
CA ASP A 63 1.55 13.86 -20.86
C ASP A 63 2.28 12.75 -20.06
N ILE A 64 1.50 11.94 -19.33
CA ILE A 64 2.01 10.75 -18.66
C ILE A 64 2.48 9.72 -19.71
N SER A 65 1.76 9.61 -20.83
CA SER A 65 2.14 8.74 -21.95
C SER A 65 3.48 9.14 -22.58
N LYS A 66 3.76 10.44 -22.76
CA LYS A 66 5.05 10.92 -23.29
C LYS A 66 6.22 10.63 -22.34
N THR A 67 6.08 10.87 -21.04
CA THR A 67 7.15 10.58 -20.07
C THR A 67 7.41 9.08 -19.93
N ILE A 68 6.38 8.23 -20.02
CA ILE A 68 6.54 6.77 -20.04
C ILE A 68 7.25 6.32 -21.33
N LYS A 69 6.84 6.81 -22.50
CA LYS A 69 7.47 6.47 -23.79
C LYS A 69 8.95 6.85 -23.82
N ASN A 70 9.31 8.03 -23.30
CA ASN A 70 10.72 8.45 -23.23
C ASN A 70 11.56 7.58 -22.28
N LYS A 71 10.97 7.09 -21.18
CA LYS A 71 11.67 6.13 -20.28
C LYS A 71 11.75 4.72 -20.87
N LEU A 72 10.77 4.29 -21.67
CA LEU A 72 10.79 2.97 -22.34
C LEU A 72 11.83 2.88 -23.46
N ASN A 73 12.20 4.01 -24.07
CA ASN A 73 13.27 4.07 -25.08
C ASN A 73 14.70 4.04 -24.48
N ASP A 74 14.84 4.06 -23.15
CA ASP A 74 16.14 3.82 -22.52
C ASP A 74 16.57 2.39 -22.80
N LYS A 75 17.79 2.22 -23.33
CA LYS A 75 18.35 0.94 -23.76
C LYS A 75 18.27 -0.14 -22.67
N ARG A 76 18.22 0.27 -21.39
CA ARG A 76 18.04 -0.61 -20.23
C ARG A 76 16.71 -1.38 -20.22
N TYR A 77 15.72 -0.97 -21.02
CA TYR A 77 14.38 -1.56 -21.05
C TYR A 77 14.02 -2.26 -22.36
N LEU A 78 14.93 -2.29 -23.33
CA LEU A 78 14.69 -2.91 -24.66
C LEU A 78 14.38 -4.42 -24.60
N GLY A 79 14.64 -5.09 -23.47
CA GLY A 79 14.27 -6.49 -23.22
C GLY A 79 12.95 -6.71 -22.48
N LEU A 80 12.32 -5.65 -21.93
CA LEU A 80 11.13 -5.81 -21.07
C LEU A 80 9.91 -6.35 -21.80
N ASN A 81 9.80 -6.10 -23.10
CA ASN A 81 8.67 -6.54 -23.91
C ASN A 81 8.54 -8.08 -23.97
N LYS A 82 9.58 -8.82 -23.57
CA LYS A 82 9.58 -10.28 -23.53
C LYS A 82 9.12 -10.86 -22.19
N ILE A 83 8.99 -10.05 -21.15
CA ILE A 83 8.63 -10.52 -19.80
C ILE A 83 7.12 -10.75 -19.77
N LYS A 84 6.72 -12.02 -19.61
CA LYS A 84 5.32 -12.40 -19.41
C LYS A 84 4.99 -12.30 -17.94
N ILE A 85 4.31 -11.22 -17.56
CA ILE A 85 3.70 -11.10 -16.22
C ILE A 85 2.43 -11.96 -16.24
N PRO A 86 2.21 -12.87 -15.27
CA PRO A 86 0.94 -13.58 -15.18
C PRO A 86 -0.23 -12.59 -15.14
N GLU A 87 -1.28 -12.86 -15.91
CA GLU A 87 -2.40 -11.94 -16.10
C GLU A 87 -3.15 -11.63 -14.78
N GLU A 88 -3.14 -12.59 -13.85
CA GLU A 88 -3.78 -12.52 -12.54
C GLU A 88 -3.07 -11.56 -11.56
N VAL A 89 -1.75 -11.40 -11.68
CA VAL A 89 -0.95 -10.61 -10.72
C VAL A 89 -1.41 -9.16 -10.65
N PRO A 90 -1.58 -8.45 -11.78
CA PRO A 90 -2.24 -7.16 -11.84
C PRO A 90 -3.51 -7.02 -11.02
N GLU A 91 -4.42 -7.97 -11.19
CA GLU A 91 -5.74 -7.95 -10.58
C GLU A 91 -5.66 -8.17 -9.07
N ILE A 92 -4.82 -9.12 -8.64
CA ILE A 92 -4.56 -9.39 -7.22
C ILE A 92 -3.97 -8.15 -6.53
N LEU A 93 -3.00 -7.47 -7.17
CA LEU A 93 -2.39 -6.27 -6.60
C LEU A 93 -3.41 -5.14 -6.41
N GLU A 94 -4.24 -4.88 -7.41
CA GLU A 94 -5.26 -3.83 -7.32
C GLU A 94 -6.33 -4.19 -6.29
N LYS A 95 -6.77 -5.46 -6.25
CA LYS A 95 -7.71 -5.96 -5.24
C LYS A 95 -7.15 -5.80 -3.83
N ASN A 96 -5.91 -6.23 -3.58
CA ASN A 96 -5.25 -6.13 -2.28
C ASN A 96 -5.06 -4.66 -1.85
N LYS A 97 -4.68 -3.80 -2.79
CA LYS A 97 -4.54 -2.36 -2.54
C LYS A 97 -5.88 -1.74 -2.15
N LYS A 98 -6.93 -2.01 -2.92
CA LYS A 98 -8.28 -1.52 -2.62
C LYS A 98 -8.75 -1.99 -1.25
N PHE A 99 -8.62 -3.29 -0.99
CA PHE A 99 -8.96 -3.89 0.30
C PHE A 99 -8.20 -3.21 1.46
N TYR A 100 -6.89 -2.99 1.32
CA TYR A 100 -6.10 -2.33 2.35
C TYR A 100 -6.56 -0.88 2.63
N LEU A 101 -6.86 -0.13 1.57
CA LEU A 101 -7.32 1.25 1.68
C LEU A 101 -8.67 1.34 2.39
N GLU A 102 -9.60 0.47 2.02
CA GLU A 102 -10.97 0.44 2.54
C GLU A 102 -11.06 -0.03 4.00
N ASN A 103 -10.16 -0.93 4.44
CA ASN A 103 -10.27 -1.57 5.75
C ASN A 103 -9.25 -1.10 6.82
N TYR A 104 -8.12 -0.50 6.42
CA TYR A 104 -7.02 -0.16 7.36
C TYR A 104 -6.54 1.29 7.25
N LYS A 105 -6.54 1.88 6.05
CA LYS A 105 -5.94 3.21 5.85
C LYS A 105 -6.95 4.35 5.96
N ASN A 106 -8.03 4.28 5.19
CA ASN A 106 -8.98 5.40 5.07
C ASN A 106 -9.99 5.40 6.21
N LYS A 107 -10.41 4.20 6.63
CA LYS A 107 -11.31 3.96 7.75
C LYS A 107 -10.97 2.59 8.33
N ILE A 108 -11.03 2.45 9.65
CA ILE A 108 -10.88 1.15 10.30
C ILE A 108 -12.19 0.37 10.18
N ASN A 109 -12.12 -0.82 9.58
CA ASN A 109 -13.26 -1.74 9.57
C ASN A 109 -13.29 -2.52 10.90
N TYR A 110 -14.13 -2.08 11.83
CA TYR A 110 -14.27 -2.71 13.15
C TYR A 110 -14.94 -4.09 13.10
N GLU A 111 -15.82 -4.35 12.13
CA GLU A 111 -16.42 -5.69 11.94
C GLU A 111 -15.33 -6.69 11.58
N LEU A 112 -14.42 -6.31 10.68
CA LEU A 112 -13.26 -7.12 10.36
C LEU A 112 -12.30 -7.23 11.56
N LEU A 113 -12.09 -6.16 12.33
CA LEU A 113 -11.20 -6.18 13.50
C LEU A 113 -11.70 -7.11 14.61
N GLU A 114 -13.01 -7.24 14.79
CA GLU A 114 -13.62 -8.20 15.71
C GLU A 114 -13.26 -9.64 15.32
N ASP A 115 -13.21 -9.94 14.02
CA ASP A 115 -12.61 -11.16 13.46
C ASP A 115 -11.09 -10.99 13.27
N PHE A 116 -10.39 -10.92 14.40
CA PHE A 116 -8.94 -10.66 14.43
C PHE A 116 -8.09 -11.57 13.50
N PRO A 117 -8.35 -12.90 13.37
CA PRO A 117 -7.69 -13.73 12.36
C PRO A 117 -7.82 -13.22 10.92
N GLU A 118 -9.02 -12.85 10.47
CA GLU A 118 -9.25 -12.33 9.11
C GLU A 118 -8.73 -10.89 8.98
N TRP A 119 -8.75 -10.10 10.05
CA TRP A 119 -8.05 -8.83 10.09
C TRP A 119 -6.53 -8.97 9.88
N LEU A 120 -5.90 -9.96 10.51
CA LEU A 120 -4.48 -10.27 10.27
C LEU A 120 -4.22 -10.77 8.85
N LYS A 121 -5.13 -11.56 8.29
CA LYS A 121 -5.03 -12.05 6.91
C LYS A 121 -4.93 -10.92 5.89
N GLY A 122 -5.75 -9.88 6.02
CA GLY A 122 -5.68 -8.72 5.13
C GLY A 122 -4.38 -7.91 5.26
N LEU A 123 -3.66 -8.07 6.37
CA LEU A 123 -2.31 -7.52 6.54
C LEU A 123 -1.20 -8.43 6.02
N GLY A 124 -1.53 -9.66 5.61
CA GLY A 124 -0.58 -10.71 5.30
C GLY A 124 0.13 -11.24 6.54
N LEU A 125 -0.60 -11.44 7.64
CA LEU A 125 -0.04 -11.84 8.95
C LEU A 125 -0.88 -12.92 9.65
N LYS A 126 -1.78 -13.61 8.93
CA LYS A 126 -2.69 -14.61 9.51
C LYS A 126 -1.98 -15.68 10.36
N PRO A 127 -0.80 -16.21 9.98
CA PRO A 127 -0.12 -17.23 10.77
C PRO A 127 0.35 -16.80 12.15
N LEU A 128 0.32 -15.49 12.45
CA LEU A 128 0.62 -14.99 13.80
C LEU A 128 -0.58 -15.12 14.75
N PHE A 129 -1.76 -15.50 14.26
CA PHE A 129 -2.95 -15.63 15.09
C PHE A 129 -2.77 -16.51 16.35
N PRO A 130 -2.04 -17.65 16.33
CA PRO A 130 -1.82 -18.46 17.53
C PRO A 130 -1.22 -17.70 18.71
N TYR A 131 -0.42 -16.65 18.46
CA TYR A 131 0.14 -15.82 19.53
C TYR A 131 -0.92 -14.95 20.25
N PHE A 132 -2.07 -14.75 19.61
CA PHE A 132 -3.16 -13.90 20.09
C PHE A 132 -4.40 -14.71 20.51
N GLU A 133 -4.33 -16.04 20.49
CA GLU A 133 -5.45 -16.90 20.81
C GLU A 133 -5.99 -16.62 22.23
N GLY A 134 -7.31 -16.52 22.34
CA GLY A 134 -8.01 -16.21 23.59
C GLY A 134 -7.94 -14.74 24.05
N LYS A 135 -7.23 -13.86 23.32
CA LYS A 135 -7.21 -12.41 23.61
C LYS A 135 -8.30 -11.68 22.84
N LYS A 136 -8.89 -10.66 23.47
CA LYS A 136 -9.80 -9.74 22.79
C LYS A 136 -8.98 -8.73 21.98
N TRP A 137 -9.49 -8.28 20.83
CA TRP A 137 -8.75 -7.34 19.98
C TRP A 137 -8.44 -6.02 20.69
N GLN A 138 -9.31 -5.59 21.63
CA GLN A 138 -9.09 -4.40 22.46
C GLN A 138 -7.81 -4.53 23.29
N ASP A 139 -7.55 -5.71 23.85
CA ASP A 139 -6.31 -5.98 24.59
C ASP A 139 -5.11 -6.10 23.64
N ILE A 140 -5.33 -6.67 22.44
CA ILE A 140 -4.28 -6.88 21.45
C ILE A 140 -3.74 -5.53 20.92
N ILE A 141 -4.60 -4.57 20.62
CA ILE A 141 -4.15 -3.25 20.13
C ILE A 141 -3.37 -2.48 21.20
N GLU A 142 -3.52 -2.82 22.48
CA GLU A 142 -2.74 -2.24 23.58
C GLU A 142 -1.30 -2.76 23.68
N LEU A 143 -0.99 -3.86 22.99
CA LEU A 143 0.35 -4.44 22.99
C LEU A 143 1.39 -3.50 22.40
N LYS A 144 2.51 -3.36 23.12
CA LYS A 144 3.68 -2.60 22.67
C LYS A 144 4.66 -3.52 21.96
N TRP A 145 5.66 -2.88 21.35
CA TRP A 145 6.77 -3.56 20.70
C TRP A 145 7.43 -4.65 21.57
N GLN A 146 7.64 -4.37 22.85
CA GLN A 146 8.26 -5.28 23.80
C GLN A 146 7.32 -6.42 24.21
N ASP A 147 6.01 -6.18 24.22
CA ASP A 147 5.02 -7.20 24.58
C ASP A 147 4.95 -8.25 23.46
N LEU A 148 4.91 -7.82 22.20
CA LEU A 148 4.98 -8.72 21.04
C LEU A 148 6.26 -9.56 21.04
N GLU A 149 7.39 -8.99 21.47
CA GLU A 149 8.66 -9.73 21.60
C GLU A 149 8.59 -10.83 22.64
N LYS A 150 8.03 -10.52 23.81
CA LYS A 150 7.85 -11.47 24.92
C LYS A 150 6.87 -12.58 24.56
N MET A 151 5.91 -12.29 23.68
CA MET A 151 4.99 -13.27 23.12
C MET A 151 5.66 -14.20 22.10
N GLY A 152 6.91 -13.96 21.71
CA GLY A 152 7.63 -14.80 20.76
C GLY A 152 7.56 -14.31 19.31
N ILE A 153 7.07 -13.10 19.06
CA ILE A 153 7.14 -12.47 17.73
C ILE A 153 8.44 -11.66 17.67
N HIS A 154 9.53 -12.31 17.28
CA HIS A 154 10.86 -11.71 17.40
C HIS A 154 11.19 -10.79 16.23
N ASN A 155 10.65 -11.07 15.04
CA ASN A 155 10.94 -10.29 13.84
C ASN A 155 10.50 -8.82 13.98
N LYS A 156 11.48 -7.90 13.88
CA LYS A 156 11.26 -6.45 14.03
C LYS A 156 10.29 -5.87 13.00
N PHE A 157 10.34 -6.32 11.75
CA PHE A 157 9.48 -5.77 10.69
C PHE A 157 8.02 -6.19 10.89
N ILE A 158 7.81 -7.42 11.35
CA ILE A 158 6.50 -7.92 11.74
C ILE A 158 5.95 -7.14 12.93
N ARG A 159 6.73 -7.01 14.02
CA ARG A 159 6.33 -6.20 15.19
C ARG A 159 6.00 -4.76 14.82
N PHE A 160 6.82 -4.13 13.99
CA PHE A 160 6.56 -2.78 13.49
C PHE A 160 5.24 -2.69 12.75
N ARG A 161 4.99 -3.63 11.84
CA ARG A 161 3.76 -3.68 11.04
C ARG A 161 2.53 -3.83 11.93
N LEU A 162 2.59 -4.68 12.96
CA LEU A 162 1.51 -4.85 13.94
C LEU A 162 1.26 -3.56 14.72
N VAL A 163 2.28 -3.04 15.40
CA VAL A 163 2.18 -1.81 16.23
C VAL A 163 1.69 -0.63 15.40
N LYS A 164 2.18 -0.46 14.17
CA LYS A 164 1.72 0.59 13.25
C LYS A 164 0.23 0.49 12.97
N ASN A 165 -0.31 -0.71 12.76
CA ASN A 165 -1.74 -0.89 12.53
C ASN A 165 -2.55 -0.75 13.82
N PHE A 166 -2.03 -1.17 14.97
CA PHE A 166 -2.66 -0.92 16.28
C PHE A 166 -2.81 0.58 16.56
N TRP A 167 -1.77 1.37 16.26
CA TRP A 167 -1.83 2.82 16.37
C TRP A 167 -2.89 3.45 15.46
N ARG A 168 -3.10 2.92 14.25
CA ARG A 168 -4.18 3.38 13.37
C ARG A 168 -5.55 3.16 14.01
N VAL A 169 -5.77 1.98 14.61
CA VAL A 169 -7.01 1.70 15.36
C VAL A 169 -7.19 2.71 16.51
N LYS A 170 -6.16 2.93 17.32
CA LYS A 170 -6.23 3.89 18.43
C LYS A 170 -6.53 5.32 17.99
N LEU A 171 -5.88 5.77 16.91
CA LEU A 171 -6.12 7.10 16.34
C LEU A 171 -7.56 7.24 15.82
N ASP A 172 -8.10 6.20 15.18
CA ASP A 172 -9.49 6.16 14.72
C ASP A 172 -10.49 6.18 15.90
N GLN A 173 -10.12 5.60 17.04
CA GLN A 173 -10.86 5.69 18.31
C GLN A 173 -10.72 7.06 19.03
N GLY A 174 -9.97 8.01 18.46
CA GLY A 174 -9.74 9.33 19.05
C GLY A 174 -8.69 9.36 20.18
N ILE A 175 -7.94 8.28 20.36
CA ILE A 175 -6.86 8.22 21.36
C ILE A 175 -5.66 9.00 20.83
N THR A 176 -5.26 10.04 21.56
CA THR A 176 -4.05 10.79 21.25
C THR A 176 -2.80 9.98 21.61
N LEU A 177 -2.01 9.60 20.62
CA LEU A 177 -0.73 8.94 20.88
C LEU A 177 0.29 9.95 21.43
N PRO A 178 1.19 9.55 22.35
CA PRO A 178 2.28 10.41 22.80
C PRO A 178 3.24 10.65 21.62
N LEU A 179 3.05 11.77 20.92
CA LEU A 179 3.78 12.12 19.71
C LEU A 179 5.26 12.48 19.93
N LYS A 180 5.82 12.30 21.13
CA LYS A 180 7.25 12.50 21.41
C LYS A 180 8.05 11.41 20.67
N GLY A 181 8.41 11.68 19.42
CA GLY A 181 9.24 10.82 18.56
C GLY A 181 8.60 10.39 17.22
N LEU A 182 7.33 10.73 16.96
CA LEU A 182 6.60 10.33 15.74
C LEU A 182 6.19 11.51 14.84
N LYS A 183 6.48 12.74 15.26
CA LYS A 183 5.69 13.93 14.87
C LYS A 183 6.10 14.65 13.59
N LYS A 184 6.75 14.02 12.60
CA LYS A 184 6.99 14.72 11.32
C LYS A 184 6.67 13.97 10.02
N ASN A 185 6.58 12.63 10.01
CA ASN A 185 6.84 11.92 8.75
C ASN A 185 5.75 10.97 8.25
N ILE A 186 4.57 10.95 8.85
CA ILE A 186 3.57 9.91 8.57
C ILE A 186 3.01 9.99 7.15
N ASP A 187 2.99 11.16 6.51
CA ASP A 187 2.31 11.31 5.21
C ASP A 187 3.24 11.54 4.00
N ASN A 188 4.50 11.97 4.18
CA ASN A 188 5.42 12.23 3.05
C ASN A 188 6.89 11.75 3.22
N GLU A 189 7.39 11.50 4.44
CA GLU A 189 8.79 11.08 4.71
C GLU A 189 8.93 9.58 5.07
N GLU A 190 7.81 8.84 5.21
CA GLU A 190 7.79 7.37 5.46
C GLU A 190 8.59 6.54 4.44
N ILE A 191 8.92 7.10 3.26
CA ILE A 191 9.77 6.43 2.26
C ILE A 191 11.25 6.71 2.51
N GLU A 192 11.63 7.93 2.93
CA GLU A 192 13.03 8.36 3.07
C GLU A 192 13.66 7.90 4.39
N GLU A 193 12.94 7.96 5.51
CA GLU A 193 13.47 7.54 6.82
C GLU A 193 13.62 6.00 6.91
N ILE A 194 12.76 5.25 6.22
CA ILE A 194 12.94 3.79 6.04
C ILE A 194 14.15 3.50 5.15
N GLU A 195 14.41 4.33 4.13
CA GLU A 195 15.59 4.18 3.28
C GLU A 195 16.89 4.57 4.01
N GLU A 196 16.83 5.49 4.97
CA GLU A 196 17.96 5.86 5.83
C GLU A 196 18.24 4.79 6.89
N ILE A 197 17.21 4.20 7.49
CA ILE A 197 17.35 3.02 8.38
C ILE A 197 17.86 1.81 7.58
N GLU A 198 17.35 1.56 6.37
CA GLU A 198 17.86 0.46 5.52
C GLU A 198 19.28 0.73 4.98
N GLY A 199 19.67 2.01 4.83
CA GLY A 199 20.96 2.44 4.29
C GLY A 199 22.09 2.48 5.32
N ASN A 200 21.79 2.80 6.58
CA ASN A 200 22.78 3.05 7.64
C ASN A 200 22.84 1.94 8.70
N VAL A 201 21.95 0.94 8.66
CA VAL A 201 22.02 -0.20 9.59
C VAL A 201 23.25 -1.06 9.25
N ASN A 202 24.19 -1.09 10.20
CA ASN A 202 25.33 -1.99 10.20
C ASN A 202 24.84 -3.44 10.00
N MET A 203 25.05 -3.98 8.80
CA MET A 203 24.60 -5.31 8.39
C MET A 203 24.97 -6.40 9.40
N ARG A 204 26.10 -6.24 10.12
CA ARG A 204 26.55 -7.18 11.17
C ARG A 204 25.64 -7.21 12.40
N LYS A 205 25.05 -6.08 12.78
CA LYS A 205 24.09 -6.01 13.90
C LYS A 205 22.74 -6.59 13.49
N MET A 206 22.32 -6.32 12.25
CA MET A 206 21.10 -6.91 11.69
C MET A 206 21.19 -8.42 11.57
N GLN A 207 22.35 -8.98 11.21
CA GLN A 207 22.58 -10.43 11.17
C GLN A 207 22.30 -11.10 12.52
N LYS A 208 22.76 -10.52 13.65
CA LYS A 208 22.51 -11.12 14.98
C LYS A 208 21.05 -11.08 15.43
N GLU A 209 20.32 -10.02 15.09
CA GLU A 209 18.89 -9.88 15.44
C GLU A 209 17.95 -10.62 14.47
N LEU A 210 18.36 -10.79 13.21
CA LEU A 210 17.62 -11.56 12.21
C LEU A 210 17.55 -13.04 12.56
N ILE A 211 18.54 -13.62 13.26
CA ILE A 211 18.64 -15.07 13.52
C ILE A 211 17.46 -15.61 14.36
N LYS A 212 16.71 -14.77 15.07
CA LYS A 212 15.42 -15.19 15.68
C LYS A 212 14.29 -15.08 14.67
N VAL A 213 14.43 -15.71 13.50
CA VAL A 213 13.32 -15.79 12.57
C VAL A 213 12.34 -16.84 13.07
N ASP A 214 11.08 -16.44 13.19
CA ASP A 214 9.95 -17.36 13.47
C ASP A 214 9.67 -18.22 12.22
N LEU A 215 10.56 -19.18 11.94
CA LEU A 215 10.58 -19.97 10.69
C LEU A 215 9.32 -20.81 10.46
N GLY A 216 8.61 -21.18 11.53
CA GLY A 216 7.45 -22.06 11.47
C GLY A 216 6.22 -21.51 10.71
N PHE A 217 6.20 -20.21 10.38
CA PHE A 217 4.97 -19.53 9.93
C PHE A 217 5.06 -18.86 8.55
N LEU A 218 6.13 -19.08 7.79
CA LEU A 218 6.57 -18.11 6.79
C LEU A 218 6.19 -18.37 5.34
N GLU A 219 5.57 -19.49 4.97
CA GLU A 219 5.43 -19.84 3.54
C GLU A 219 4.75 -18.75 2.70
N GLU A 220 3.65 -18.16 3.17
CA GLU A 220 2.92 -17.13 2.41
C GLU A 220 3.27 -15.69 2.79
N TYR A 221 3.96 -15.47 3.91
CA TYR A 221 4.12 -14.14 4.52
C TYR A 221 5.57 -13.75 4.78
N TRP A 222 6.51 -14.60 4.33
CA TRP A 222 7.95 -14.39 4.48
C TRP A 222 8.43 -13.02 4.00
N LEU A 223 7.86 -12.50 2.92
CA LEU A 223 8.25 -11.19 2.37
C LEU A 223 8.03 -10.05 3.38
N HIS A 224 7.07 -10.17 4.30
CA HIS A 224 6.89 -9.19 5.38
C HIS A 224 8.00 -9.25 6.44
N SER A 225 8.69 -10.39 6.55
CA SER A 225 9.75 -10.62 7.54
C SER A 225 11.10 -10.01 7.12
N ILE A 226 11.30 -9.77 5.83
CA ILE A 226 12.55 -9.20 5.27
C ILE A 226 12.47 -7.68 5.04
N GLY A 227 11.28 -7.08 5.17
CA GLY A 227 11.09 -5.63 5.06
C GLY A 227 9.64 -5.20 4.85
N LEU A 228 9.34 -3.93 5.17
CA LEU A 228 7.97 -3.41 5.21
C LEU A 228 7.31 -3.30 3.83
N LYS A 229 8.13 -3.08 2.80
CA LYS A 229 7.67 -2.82 1.42
C LYS A 229 7.55 -4.08 0.58
N TYR A 230 8.12 -5.22 1.00
CA TYR A 230 8.25 -6.38 0.13
C TYR A 230 6.99 -7.24 0.03
N GLY A 231 6.15 -7.26 1.07
CA GLY A 231 4.94 -8.09 1.08
C GLY A 231 3.94 -7.76 -0.03
N ILE A 232 3.93 -6.53 -0.57
CA ILE A 232 3.10 -6.18 -1.72
C ILE A 232 3.48 -6.97 -2.98
N PHE A 233 4.72 -7.47 -3.06
CA PHE A 233 5.19 -8.23 -4.21
C PHE A 233 4.88 -9.73 -4.12
N TYR A 234 4.25 -10.20 -3.03
CA TYR A 234 3.91 -11.62 -2.87
C TYR A 234 3.19 -12.25 -4.08
N PRO A 235 2.25 -11.57 -4.76
CA PRO A 235 1.60 -12.13 -5.96
C PRO A 235 2.57 -12.56 -7.07
N TYR A 236 3.74 -11.92 -7.19
CA TYR A 236 4.77 -12.29 -8.17
C TYR A 236 5.49 -13.60 -7.85
N PHE A 237 5.33 -14.13 -6.64
CA PHE A 237 6.04 -15.31 -6.14
C PHE A 237 5.11 -16.49 -5.80
N GLN A 238 3.83 -16.45 -6.17
CA GLN A 238 2.86 -17.50 -5.81
C GLN A 238 3.23 -18.91 -6.29
N SER A 239 4.02 -19.01 -7.36
CA SER A 239 4.54 -20.28 -7.89
C SER A 239 5.86 -20.73 -7.26
N LYS A 240 6.36 -20.01 -6.25
CA LYS A 240 7.65 -20.27 -5.61
C LYS A 240 7.49 -20.43 -4.11
N LYS A 241 8.20 -21.40 -3.56
CA LYS A 241 8.35 -21.55 -2.12
C LYS A 241 9.39 -20.56 -1.61
N TRP A 242 9.31 -20.22 -0.31
CA TRP A 242 10.19 -19.22 0.30
C TRP A 242 11.68 -19.55 0.11
N TYR A 243 12.07 -20.83 0.17
CA TYR A 243 13.46 -21.23 -0.02
C TYR A 243 13.95 -21.08 -1.46
N GLU A 244 13.07 -21.23 -2.45
CA GLU A 244 13.40 -20.98 -3.86
C GLU A 244 13.53 -19.47 -4.12
N MET A 245 12.73 -18.67 -3.41
CA MET A 245 12.78 -17.21 -3.50
C MET A 245 14.12 -16.67 -3.01
N MET A 246 14.71 -17.28 -1.98
CA MET A 246 16.02 -16.88 -1.45
C MET A 246 17.17 -17.00 -2.46
N GLU A 247 17.04 -17.91 -3.42
CA GLU A 247 18.05 -18.15 -4.46
C GLU A 247 17.93 -17.20 -5.65
N LEU A 248 16.85 -16.40 -5.73
CA LEU A 248 16.60 -15.57 -6.90
C LEU A 248 17.62 -14.44 -7.04
N SER A 249 18.26 -14.42 -8.21
CA SER A 249 19.04 -13.29 -8.71
C SER A 249 18.15 -12.11 -9.10
N SER A 250 18.74 -10.91 -9.18
CA SER A 250 18.04 -9.72 -9.69
C SER A 250 17.47 -9.92 -11.11
N SER A 251 18.11 -10.74 -11.95
CA SER A 251 17.61 -11.10 -13.28
C SER A 251 16.39 -12.03 -13.24
N GLU A 252 16.34 -12.97 -12.30
CA GLU A 252 15.17 -13.84 -12.13
C GLU A 252 14.00 -13.08 -11.49
N ILE A 253 14.27 -12.18 -10.55
CA ILE A 253 13.23 -11.28 -10.02
C ILE A 253 12.65 -10.39 -11.14
N LEU A 254 13.47 -10.02 -12.14
CA LEU A 254 13.00 -9.29 -13.32
C LEU A 254 12.08 -10.16 -14.18
N SER A 255 12.41 -11.44 -14.40
CA SER A 255 11.59 -12.34 -15.21
C SER A 255 10.22 -12.62 -14.57
N LEU A 256 10.08 -12.43 -13.26
CA LEU A 256 8.78 -12.46 -12.57
C LEU A 256 7.92 -11.22 -12.83
N GLY A 257 8.46 -10.14 -13.40
CA GLY A 257 7.70 -8.91 -13.69
C GLY A 257 7.98 -7.72 -12.78
N ILE A 258 8.94 -7.83 -11.86
CA ILE A 258 9.33 -6.71 -10.96
C ILE A 258 10.35 -5.82 -11.67
N VAL A 259 9.85 -4.84 -12.43
CA VAL A 259 10.67 -4.03 -13.36
C VAL A 259 11.60 -3.02 -12.68
N HIS A 260 11.36 -2.65 -11.43
CA HIS A 260 12.15 -1.61 -10.75
C HIS A 260 13.54 -2.11 -10.29
N ASN A 261 14.60 -1.63 -10.94
CA ASN A 261 15.97 -2.13 -10.74
C ASN A 261 16.46 -2.06 -9.27
N GLU A 262 16.27 -0.90 -8.63
CA GLU A 262 16.70 -0.72 -7.24
C GLU A 262 15.90 -1.59 -6.29
N MET A 263 14.62 -1.85 -6.58
CA MET A 263 13.80 -2.75 -5.76
C MET A 263 14.34 -4.18 -5.86
N ARG A 264 14.64 -4.65 -7.08
CA ARG A 264 15.20 -6.00 -7.27
C ARG A 264 16.55 -6.19 -6.60
N LYS A 265 17.44 -5.19 -6.69
CA LYS A 265 18.74 -5.22 -5.99
C LYS A 265 18.55 -5.30 -4.47
N LYS A 266 17.67 -4.47 -3.91
CA LYS A 266 17.33 -4.49 -2.48
C LYS A 266 16.74 -5.84 -2.06
N MET A 267 15.79 -6.39 -2.82
CA MET A 267 15.21 -7.71 -2.59
C MET A 267 16.24 -8.83 -2.65
N SER A 268 17.04 -8.90 -3.72
CA SER A 268 18.08 -9.94 -3.87
C SER A 268 19.13 -9.86 -2.75
N LYS A 269 19.48 -8.64 -2.30
CA LYS A 269 20.35 -8.46 -1.13
C LYS A 269 19.67 -8.96 0.16
N ALA A 270 18.41 -8.61 0.39
CA ALA A 270 17.63 -9.06 1.55
C ALA A 270 17.48 -10.58 1.59
N PHE A 271 17.21 -11.21 0.43
CA PHE A 271 17.13 -12.66 0.26
C PHE A 271 18.43 -13.35 0.66
N LYS A 272 19.58 -12.85 0.20
CA LYS A 272 20.90 -13.36 0.59
C LYS A 272 21.16 -13.24 2.08
N ILE A 273 20.89 -12.06 2.66
CA ILE A 273 21.07 -11.83 4.11
C ILE A 273 20.23 -12.82 4.91
N TYR A 274 18.98 -13.00 4.49
CA TYR A 274 18.07 -13.91 5.15
C TYR A 274 18.52 -15.37 5.02
N LYS A 275 18.98 -15.80 3.83
CA LYS A 275 19.56 -17.13 3.61
C LYS A 275 20.71 -17.42 4.58
N PHE A 276 21.61 -16.46 4.78
CA PHE A 276 22.70 -16.58 5.76
C PHE A 276 22.24 -16.62 7.22
N ALA A 277 21.05 -16.11 7.55
CA ALA A 277 20.53 -16.10 8.92
C ALA A 277 19.79 -17.40 9.29
N VAL A 278 19.37 -18.19 8.29
CA VAL A 278 18.64 -19.45 8.47
C VAL A 278 19.56 -20.68 8.40
N GLN A 279 20.75 -20.54 7.81
CA GLN A 279 21.80 -21.56 7.77
C GLN A 279 22.66 -21.52 9.04
#